data_AF-A0A094KSV3-F1
#
_entry.id   AF-A0A094KSV3-F1
#
_cell.length_a   1.000
_cell.length_b   1.000
_cell.length_c   1.000
_cell.angle_alpha   90.00
_cell.angle_beta   90.00
_cell.angle_gamma   90.00
#
_symmetry.space_group_name_H-M   'P 1'
#
loop_
_entity.id
_entity.type
_entity.pdbx_description
1 polymer ?
#
loop_
_entity_poly.entity_id
_entity_poly.type
_entity_poly.pdbx_seq_one_letter_code
_entity_poly.pdbx_strand_id
1 'polypeptide(L)'
;VVVAYVMAVTELSFQEVLDAVRAARPVANPNPGFRQQLTEFDGAAARKVRRHLRQRYGTSPFNDEEEIKALLPAGRGAPSRREGALQGLVPRARDLRSSTPFLLRVKRTFSCIPACLK
;
A
#
# COMPACT_ATOMS: atom_id res chain seq x y z
N VAL A 1 -5.67 -7.74 5.79
CA VAL A 1 -6.35 -6.63 6.49
C VAL A 1 -5.86 -5.26 6.04
N VAL A 2 -4.58 -4.89 6.23
CA VAL A 2 -4.07 -3.55 5.84
C VAL A 2 -4.38 -3.18 4.39
N VAL A 3 -4.18 -4.09 3.43
CA VAL A 3 -4.49 -3.85 2.01
C VAL A 3 -5.95 -3.43 1.81
N ALA A 4 -6.91 -4.16 2.38
CA ALA A 4 -8.33 -3.82 2.31
C ALA A 4 -8.66 -2.47 2.96
N TYR A 5 -7.97 -2.12 4.06
CA TYR A 5 -8.14 -0.81 4.70
C TYR A 5 -7.71 0.32 3.74
N VAL A 6 -6.52 0.20 3.13
CA VAL A 6 -6.03 1.20 2.19
C VAL A 6 -6.98 1.33 1.00
N MET A 7 -7.43 0.22 0.41
CA MET A 7 -8.46 0.22 -0.65
C MET A 7 -9.78 0.88 -0.24
N ALA A 8 -10.14 0.83 1.04
CA ALA A 8 -11.38 1.41 1.55
C ALA A 8 -11.27 2.91 1.85
N VAL A 9 -10.06 3.46 2.00
CA VAL A 9 -9.83 4.88 2.27
C VAL A 9 -9.24 5.64 1.07
N THR A 10 -8.78 4.92 0.03
CA THR A 10 -8.37 5.46 -1.27
C THR A 10 -9.23 4.89 -2.40
N GLU A 11 -9.10 5.39 -3.63
CA GLU A 11 -9.80 4.82 -4.79
C GLU A 11 -8.95 3.80 -5.58
N LEU A 12 -7.83 3.37 -5.01
CA LEU A 12 -6.87 2.46 -5.64
C LEU A 12 -7.36 1.00 -5.65
N SER A 13 -6.94 0.28 -6.69
CA SER A 13 -7.17 -1.16 -6.85
C SER A 13 -6.36 -1.99 -5.87
N PHE A 14 -6.76 -3.25 -5.68
CA PHE A 14 -6.02 -4.23 -4.90
C PHE A 14 -4.56 -4.35 -5.37
N GLN A 15 -4.34 -4.36 -6.68
CA GLN A 15 -3.01 -4.54 -7.26
C GLN A 15 -2.10 -3.33 -6.98
N GLU A 16 -2.60 -2.11 -7.19
CA GLU A 16 -1.86 -0.88 -6.88
C GLU A 16 -1.51 -0.81 -5.40
N VAL A 17 -2.49 -1.08 -4.52
CA VAL A 17 -2.26 -1.07 -3.07
C VAL A 17 -1.23 -2.13 -2.68
N LEU A 18 -1.31 -3.34 -3.23
CA LEU A 18 -0.36 -4.40 -2.91
C LEU A 18 1.07 -4.04 -3.35
N ASP A 19 1.23 -3.41 -4.51
CA ASP A 19 2.53 -3.00 -5.03
C ASP A 19 3.12 -1.85 -4.21
N ALA A 20 2.30 -0.86 -3.82
CA ALA A 20 2.72 0.20 -2.90
C ALA A 20 3.11 -0.34 -1.51
N VAL A 21 2.33 -1.30 -0.97
CA VAL A 21 2.67 -1.96 0.30
C VAL A 21 3.97 -2.76 0.17
N ARG A 22 4.24 -3.40 -0.97
CA ARG A 22 5.50 -4.09 -1.23
C ARG A 22 6.69 -3.14 -1.32
N ALA A 23 6.51 -1.93 -1.83
CA ALA A 23 7.56 -0.91 -1.82
C ALA A 23 8.02 -0.58 -0.39
N ALA A 24 7.10 -0.53 0.58
CA ALA A 24 7.42 -0.32 1.99
C ALA A 24 7.77 -1.61 2.76
N ARG A 25 7.24 -2.76 2.35
CA ARG A 25 7.44 -4.07 2.97
C ARG A 25 7.56 -5.14 1.88
N PRO A 26 8.77 -5.40 1.35
CA PRO A 26 8.98 -6.32 0.22
C PRO A 26 8.46 -7.74 0.43
N VAL A 27 8.39 -8.19 1.69
CA VAL A 27 7.86 -9.51 2.08
C VAL A 27 6.32 -9.59 2.08
N ALA A 28 5.60 -8.53 1.73
CA ALA A 28 4.15 -8.52 1.68
C ALA A 28 3.63 -9.45 0.57
N ASN A 29 3.08 -10.60 0.98
CA ASN A 29 2.61 -11.64 0.07
C ASN A 29 1.35 -12.33 0.64
N PRO A 30 0.14 -11.79 0.39
CA PRO A 30 -1.10 -12.44 0.82
C PRO A 30 -1.18 -13.87 0.27
N ASN A 31 -1.73 -14.81 1.04
CA ASN A 31 -1.98 -16.16 0.53
C ASN A 31 -3.05 -16.13 -0.60
N PRO A 32 -3.16 -17.17 -1.44
CA PRO A 32 -4.08 -17.18 -2.58
C PRO A 32 -5.54 -16.88 -2.21
N GLY A 33 -6.05 -17.47 -1.13
CA GLY A 33 -7.41 -17.21 -0.65
C GLY A 33 -7.64 -15.74 -0.29
N PHE A 34 -6.67 -15.09 0.38
CA PHE A 34 -6.75 -13.65 0.66
C PHE A 34 -6.64 -12.80 -0.59
N ARG A 35 -5.90 -13.21 -1.62
CA ARG A 35 -5.90 -12.46 -2.89
C ARG A 35 -7.27 -12.52 -3.55
N GLN A 36 -7.88 -13.69 -3.59
CA GLN A 36 -9.24 -13.83 -4.13
C GLN A 36 -10.23 -12.94 -3.38
N GLN A 37 -10.22 -12.97 -2.05
CA GLN A 37 -11.07 -12.10 -1.23
C GLN A 37 -10.82 -10.61 -1.48
N LEU A 38 -9.56 -10.21 -1.67
CA LEU A 38 -9.21 -8.82 -1.98
C LEU A 38 -9.64 -8.41 -3.39
N THR A 39 -9.54 -9.31 -4.36
CA THR A 39 -10.07 -9.10 -5.73
C THR A 39 -11.58 -8.95 -5.72
N GLU A 40 -12.31 -9.81 -5.00
CA GLU A 40 -13.78 -9.68 -4.84
C GLU A 40 -14.16 -8.38 -4.12
N PHE A 41 -13.32 -7.93 -3.18
CA PHE A 41 -13.51 -6.66 -2.49
C PHE A 41 -13.31 -5.45 -3.41
N ASP A 42 -12.44 -5.55 -4.43
CA ASP A 42 -12.00 -4.51 -5.38
C ASP A 42 -13.07 -4.05 -6.39
N GLY A 43 -14.30 -3.88 -5.91
CA GLY A 43 -15.45 -3.51 -6.72
C GLY A 43 -16.56 -2.90 -5.88
N ALA A 44 -17.75 -3.50 -5.94
CA ALA A 44 -18.93 -2.97 -5.25
C ALA A 44 -18.76 -2.92 -3.73
N ALA A 45 -18.05 -3.89 -3.14
CA ALA A 45 -17.83 -3.97 -1.71
C ALA A 45 -16.95 -2.80 -1.20
N ALA A 46 -15.79 -2.56 -1.81
CA ALA A 46 -14.94 -1.40 -1.49
C ALA A 46 -15.70 -0.08 -1.66
N ARG A 47 -16.47 0.09 -2.76
CA ARG A 47 -17.31 1.28 -2.96
C ARG A 47 -18.36 1.48 -1.86
N LYS A 48 -19.01 0.39 -1.42
CA LYS A 48 -19.99 0.43 -0.32
C LYS A 48 -19.34 0.88 0.98
N VAL A 49 -18.16 0.36 1.31
CA VAL A 49 -17.39 0.76 2.51
C VAL A 49 -16.93 2.21 2.40
N ARG A 50 -16.38 2.64 1.26
CA ARG A 50 -15.99 4.04 1.00
C ARG A 50 -17.16 5.00 1.26
N ARG A 51 -18.33 4.70 0.70
CA ARG A 51 -19.53 5.52 0.91
C ARG A 51 -19.94 5.57 2.39
N HIS A 52 -19.92 4.42 3.07
CA HIS A 52 -20.24 4.36 4.49
C HIS A 52 -19.25 5.19 5.34
N LEU A 53 -17.95 5.10 5.07
CA LEU A 53 -16.93 5.89 5.77
C LEU A 53 -17.14 7.39 5.54
N ARG A 54 -17.41 7.81 4.29
CA ARG A 54 -17.72 9.22 3.96
C ARG A 54 -18.97 9.73 4.68
N GLN A 55 -20.02 8.91 4.76
CA GLN A 55 -21.25 9.26 5.47
C GLN A 55 -21.04 9.40 6.98
N ARG A 56 -20.21 8.54 7.57
CA ARG A 56 -20.00 8.50 9.02
C ARG A 56 -18.97 9.51 9.53
N TYR A 57 -17.92 9.76 8.74
CA TYR A 57 -16.76 10.54 9.17
C TYR A 57 -16.47 11.76 8.30
N GLY A 58 -17.21 11.96 7.21
CA GLY A 58 -16.98 13.07 6.27
C GLY A 58 -15.82 12.84 5.31
N THR A 59 -15.29 13.94 4.77
CA THR A 59 -14.13 13.93 3.88
C THR A 59 -12.84 13.76 4.67
N SER A 60 -11.86 13.03 4.11
CA SER A 60 -10.54 12.91 4.73
C SER A 60 -9.79 14.24 4.60
N PRO A 61 -9.15 14.74 5.67
CA PRO A 61 -8.26 15.91 5.58
C PRO A 61 -6.86 15.54 5.02
N PHE A 62 -6.60 14.26 4.78
CA PHE A 62 -5.30 13.75 4.31
C PHE A 62 -5.33 13.41 2.83
N ASN A 63 -4.21 13.60 2.14
CA ASN A 63 -4.05 13.26 0.72
C ASN A 63 -3.53 11.82 0.52
N ASP A 64 -4.21 10.86 1.15
CA ASP A 64 -3.75 9.48 1.29
C ASP A 64 -3.55 8.74 -0.03
N GLU A 65 -4.38 9.07 -1.03
CA GLU A 65 -4.30 8.46 -2.35
C GLU A 65 -2.99 8.82 -3.07
N GLU A 66 -2.62 10.10 -3.09
CA GLU A 66 -1.39 10.56 -3.72
C GLU A 66 -0.15 10.07 -2.95
N GLU A 67 -0.22 10.03 -1.62
CA GLU A 67 0.87 9.44 -0.81
C GLU A 67 1.09 7.96 -1.14
N ILE A 68 0.04 7.18 -1.39
CA ILE A 68 0.20 5.78 -1.80
C ILE A 68 0.67 5.66 -3.25
N LYS A 69 0.15 6.47 -4.19
CA LYS A 69 0.59 6.46 -5.59
C LYS A 69 2.07 6.80 -5.72
N ALA A 70 2.60 7.71 -4.89
CA ALA A 70 4.02 8.06 -4.87
C ALA A 70 4.95 6.89 -4.51
N LEU A 71 4.42 5.83 -3.90
CA LEU A 71 5.18 4.60 -3.60
C LEU A 71 5.18 3.60 -4.76
N LEU A 72 4.31 3.78 -5.76
CA LEU A 72 4.29 2.91 -6.92
C LEU A 72 5.58 3.09 -7.72
N PRO A 73 6.15 2.01 -8.28
CA PRO A 73 7.31 2.14 -9.14
C PRO A 73 6.94 3.00 -10.34
N ALA A 74 7.65 4.12 -10.53
CA ALA A 74 7.57 4.89 -11.77
C ALA A 74 7.84 3.94 -12.94
N GLY A 75 6.95 3.96 -13.94
CA GLY A 75 6.85 2.95 -15.00
C GLY A 75 8.19 2.50 -15.58
N ARG A 76 8.24 1.23 -15.99
CA ARG A 76 9.37 0.56 -16.65
C ARG A 76 9.93 1.43 -17.81
N GLY A 77 10.91 2.25 -17.49
CA GLY A 77 11.60 3.14 -18.42
C GLY A 77 13.10 3.23 -18.13
N ALA A 78 13.68 2.20 -17.52
CA ALA A 78 15.12 2.00 -17.46
C ALA A 78 15.45 0.73 -18.25
N PRO A 79 16.29 0.79 -19.30
CA PRO A 79 16.64 -0.40 -20.05
C PRO A 79 17.34 -1.39 -19.13
N SER A 80 16.94 -2.66 -19.23
CA SER A 80 17.68 -3.78 -18.68
C SER A 80 19.05 -3.83 -19.35
N ARG A 81 20.05 -3.18 -18.76
CA ARG A 81 21.44 -3.32 -19.18
C ARG A 81 21.88 -4.74 -18.86
N ARG A 82 21.92 -5.59 -19.89
CA ARG A 82 22.76 -6.79 -19.87
C ARG A 82 24.22 -6.37 -20.08
N GLU A 83 25.05 -6.95 -19.22
CA GLU A 83 26.50 -7.17 -19.31
C GLU A 83 27.46 -5.97 -19.28
N GLY A 84 28.48 -6.12 -18.42
CA GLY A 84 29.66 -5.27 -18.35
C GLY A 84 30.21 -5.16 -16.93
N ALA A 85 31.21 -5.97 -16.62
CA ALA A 85 31.94 -5.99 -15.36
C ALA A 85 32.57 -4.64 -14.99
N LEU A 86 32.64 -4.40 -13.67
CA LEU A 86 33.58 -3.59 -12.88
C LEU A 86 32.94 -2.48 -12.03
N GLN A 87 33.27 -2.58 -10.74
CA GLN A 87 33.18 -1.58 -9.66
C GLN A 87 31.79 -1.38 -9.05
N GLY A 88 31.56 -2.16 -7.99
CA GLY A 88 30.40 -2.12 -7.12
C GLY A 88 30.26 -0.82 -6.34
N LEU A 89 29.61 0.16 -6.97
CA LEU A 89 28.78 1.12 -6.24
C LEU A 89 27.47 0.42 -5.92
N VAL A 90 27.41 -0.16 -4.72
CA VAL A 90 26.16 -0.64 -4.12
C VAL A 90 25.14 0.49 -4.23
N PRO A 91 24.01 0.34 -4.96
CA PRO A 91 22.90 1.26 -4.79
C PRO A 91 22.48 1.11 -3.34
N ARG A 92 22.86 2.11 -2.55
CA ARG A 92 22.56 2.24 -1.13
C ARG A 92 21.11 1.84 -0.92
N ALA A 93 20.92 0.89 0.00
CA ALA A 93 19.65 0.47 0.55
C ALA A 93 18.60 1.57 0.40
N ARG A 94 17.68 1.41 -0.57
CA ARG A 94 16.57 2.35 -0.72
C ARG A 94 15.85 2.36 0.62
N ASP A 95 15.89 3.55 1.19
CA ASP A 95 15.84 3.82 2.60
C ASP A 95 14.57 3.25 3.25
N LEU A 96 14.74 2.46 4.31
CA LEU A 96 13.64 2.13 5.24
C LEU A 96 12.98 3.40 5.82
N ARG A 97 13.57 4.60 5.63
CA ARG A 97 12.99 5.91 5.96
C ARG A 97 11.97 6.47 4.96
N SER A 98 11.70 5.85 3.83
CA SER A 98 10.70 6.33 2.85
C SER A 98 9.26 5.89 3.17
N SER A 99 8.90 5.70 4.44
CA SER A 99 7.50 5.37 4.76
C SER A 99 6.70 6.67 4.75
N THR A 100 5.74 6.78 3.82
CA THR A 100 4.89 7.97 3.74
C THR A 100 4.11 8.17 5.04
N PRO A 101 3.78 9.43 5.40
CA PRO A 101 2.97 9.74 6.57
C PRO A 101 1.74 8.84 6.72
N PHE A 102 1.06 8.51 5.62
CA PHE A 102 -0.07 7.59 5.61
C PHE A 102 0.28 6.19 6.11
N LEU A 103 1.32 5.52 5.57
CA LEU A 103 1.68 4.17 6.03
C LEU A 103 2.19 4.17 7.47
N LEU A 104 2.79 5.26 7.94
CA LEU A 104 3.13 5.43 9.36
C LEU A 104 1.88 5.52 10.24
N ARG A 105 0.86 6.28 9.82
CA ARG A 105 -0.44 6.33 10.51
C ARG A 105 -1.09 4.95 10.56
N VAL A 106 -1.12 4.24 9.44
CA VAL A 106 -1.64 2.86 9.36
C VAL A 106 -0.88 1.95 10.33
N LYS A 107 0.45 1.95 10.29
CA LYS A 107 1.26 1.12 11.19
C LYS A 107 0.93 1.40 12.66
N ARG A 108 0.87 2.67 13.06
CA ARG A 108 0.52 3.06 14.43
C ARG A 108 -0.86 2.53 14.84
N THR A 109 -1.88 2.74 14.00
CA THR A 109 -3.25 2.29 14.31
C THR A 109 -3.35 0.77 14.42
N PHE A 110 -2.74 0.02 13.51
CA PHE A 110 -2.82 -1.45 13.50
C PHE A 110 -1.95 -2.12 14.57
N SER A 111 -0.86 -1.48 15.01
CA SER A 111 -0.02 -1.98 16.11
C SER A 111 -0.71 -1.92 17.48
N CYS A 112 -1.73 -1.08 17.66
CA CYS A 112 -2.49 -0.98 18.91
C CYS A 112 -3.59 -2.04 19.06
N ILE A 113 -3.96 -2.74 17.98
CA ILE A 113 -5.12 -3.67 17.97
C ILE A 113 -5.00 -4.81 19.00
N PRO A 114 -3.83 -5.45 19.24
CA PRO A 114 -3.70 -6.49 20.25
C PRO A 114 -3.93 -6.00 21.69
N ALA A 115 -3.76 -4.69 21.95
CA ALA A 115 -3.97 -4.10 23.29
C ALA A 115 -5.41 -3.64 23.53
N CYS A 116 -6.18 -3.40 22.46
CA CYS A 116 -7.53 -2.82 22.52
C CYS A 116 -8.68 -3.85 22.38
N LEU A 117 -8.37 -5.13 22.15
CA LEU A 117 -9.35 -6.22 22.01
C LEU A 117 -9.52 -7.05 23.31
N LYS A 118 -9.39 -6.41 24.47
CA LYS A 118 -9.70 -7.03 25.77
C LYS A 118 -11.09 -6.62 26.24
#